data_AF-A0A9P8N2Z6-F1
#
_entry.id   AF-A0A9P8N2Z6-F1
#
_cell.length_a   1.000
_cell.length_b   1.000
_cell.length_c   1.000
_cell.angle_alpha   90.00
_cell.angle_beta   90.00
_cell.angle_gamma   90.00
#
_symmetry.space_group_name_H-M   'P 1'
#
loop_
_entity.id
_entity.type
_entity.pdbx_description
1 polymer ?
#
loop_
_entity_poly.entity_id
_entity_poly.type
_entity_poly.pdbx_seq_one_letter_code
_entity_poly.pdbx_strand_id
1 'polypeptide(L)'
;MEVDPPASDSGYESVERDAREIPGVTEKHQDFVFHANMAFVTYTRSRVEDPEEFHRYLRESLAPSLPRVNRRTGQAGTVQVYGCKELHEDGTPHYHVMLKFEPRVHWRNAREKFRVWIDVKDGREVDTTSINIHKKPENETPAYFLQCVQAYIAKGGDVFGEWIGPKTTTASEKDKYLEQTVETESREEAETLLKTHFKSWWWRQKNFDVARLGRPTCLVIVGRPRSGKTEWALSFGRPAHMTGEWNMDELMKPDITHVVLNDIKLRAFPYKRDLAGCQEYITATGKYREQRTIRMGIPVIWTCNEDNDVTKDKDIGATEPKVRAWRPRSTIFN
;
A
#
# COMPACT_ATOMS: atom_id res chain seq x y z
N MET A 1 -40.63 -70.63 -8.62
CA MET A 1 -39.29 -70.18 -8.20
C MET A 1 -38.66 -69.48 -9.38
N GLU A 2 -37.73 -68.59 -9.06
CA GLU A 2 -36.83 -67.83 -9.93
C GLU A 2 -37.28 -66.39 -10.21
N VAL A 3 -36.33 -65.50 -9.89
CA VAL A 3 -36.39 -64.07 -9.73
C VAL A 3 -35.34 -63.53 -10.69
N ASP A 4 -35.74 -62.69 -11.63
CA ASP A 4 -34.83 -62.07 -12.60
C ASP A 4 -34.16 -60.79 -12.05
N PRO A 5 -32.92 -60.47 -12.46
CA PRO A 5 -32.21 -59.24 -12.08
C PRO A 5 -32.53 -58.05 -13.02
N PRO A 6 -32.27 -56.80 -12.60
CA PRO A 6 -32.77 -55.62 -13.31
C PRO A 6 -31.85 -55.16 -14.45
N ALA A 7 -32.49 -54.81 -15.56
CA ALA A 7 -31.89 -54.17 -16.73
C ALA A 7 -31.75 -52.66 -16.54
N SER A 8 -30.61 -52.13 -16.98
CA SER A 8 -30.36 -50.71 -17.19
C SER A 8 -31.20 -50.20 -18.36
N ASP A 9 -32.02 -49.19 -18.14
CA ASP A 9 -32.73 -48.48 -19.21
C ASP A 9 -32.32 -47.00 -19.24
N SER A 10 -31.85 -46.62 -20.41
CA SER A 10 -31.42 -45.30 -20.82
C SER A 10 -32.61 -44.55 -21.43
N GLY A 11 -33.24 -43.68 -20.65
CA GLY A 11 -34.28 -42.77 -21.12
C GLY A 11 -33.80 -41.32 -21.13
N TYR A 12 -33.68 -40.75 -22.33
CA TYR A 12 -33.58 -39.32 -22.54
C TYR A 12 -34.95 -38.66 -22.33
N GLU A 13 -35.02 -37.59 -21.55
CA GLU A 13 -35.95 -36.48 -21.83
C GLU A 13 -35.31 -35.14 -21.42
N SER A 14 -35.41 -34.20 -22.34
CA SER A 14 -34.67 -32.95 -22.46
C SER A 14 -35.15 -31.85 -21.51
N VAL A 15 -34.21 -31.14 -20.88
CA VAL A 15 -34.44 -29.75 -20.45
C VAL A 15 -33.34 -28.87 -21.05
N GLU A 16 -33.80 -27.73 -21.54
CA GLU A 16 -33.18 -26.84 -22.51
C GLU A 16 -31.81 -26.29 -22.09
N ARG A 17 -30.98 -26.06 -23.12
CA ARG A 17 -29.75 -25.30 -23.06
C ARG A 17 -30.08 -23.83 -22.79
N ASP A 18 -29.61 -23.28 -21.68
CA ASP A 18 -29.03 -21.95 -21.71
C ASP A 18 -28.08 -21.66 -20.54
N ALA A 19 -27.15 -20.75 -20.80
CA ALA A 19 -26.08 -20.25 -19.93
C ALA A 19 -24.88 -21.21 -19.68
N ARG A 20 -23.83 -20.97 -20.47
CA ARG A 20 -22.48 -21.49 -20.30
C ARG A 20 -21.94 -21.12 -18.91
N GLU A 21 -21.94 -22.06 -17.98
CA GLU A 21 -21.01 -22.02 -16.85
C GLU A 21 -19.59 -22.18 -17.40
N ILE A 22 -18.78 -21.13 -17.24
CA ILE A 22 -17.34 -21.17 -17.54
C ILE A 22 -16.66 -21.93 -16.39
N PRO A 23 -16.03 -23.08 -16.63
CA PRO A 23 -15.38 -23.84 -15.56
C PRO A 23 -14.05 -23.20 -15.17
N GLY A 24 -13.84 -23.02 -13.86
CA GLY A 24 -12.51 -22.92 -13.26
C GLY A 24 -11.98 -21.51 -13.04
N VAL A 25 -12.35 -20.92 -11.92
CA VAL A 25 -11.49 -20.73 -10.74
C VAL A 25 -12.27 -19.76 -9.86
N THR A 26 -12.89 -20.28 -8.80
CA THR A 26 -13.18 -19.45 -7.63
C THR A 26 -11.83 -18.89 -7.20
N GLU A 27 -11.52 -17.64 -7.52
CA GLU A 27 -10.34 -16.97 -7.02
C GLU A 27 -10.42 -17.06 -5.50
N LYS A 28 -9.65 -17.97 -4.91
CA LYS A 28 -9.37 -17.93 -3.48
C LYS A 28 -8.71 -16.58 -3.28
N HIS A 29 -9.47 -15.60 -2.79
CA HIS A 29 -8.93 -14.36 -2.25
C HIS A 29 -7.74 -14.76 -1.39
N GLN A 30 -6.52 -14.47 -1.85
CA GLN A 30 -5.36 -14.71 -1.01
C GLN A 30 -5.47 -13.75 0.16
N ASP A 31 -5.70 -14.29 1.34
CA ASP A 31 -5.89 -13.50 2.54
C ASP A 31 -4.62 -12.68 2.83
N PHE A 32 -4.77 -11.35 2.90
CA PHE A 32 -3.66 -10.45 3.21
C PHE A 32 -3.14 -10.74 4.64
N VAL A 33 -1.97 -11.37 4.72
CA VAL A 33 -1.32 -11.69 5.99
C VAL A 33 -0.59 -10.46 6.55
N PHE A 34 -0.91 -10.05 7.77
CA PHE A 34 -0.19 -9.02 8.53
C PHE A 34 0.66 -9.65 9.64
N HIS A 35 1.96 -9.41 9.61
CA HIS A 35 2.91 -9.91 10.59
C HIS A 35 3.92 -8.81 10.91
N ALA A 36 3.55 -7.91 11.82
CA ALA A 36 4.37 -6.77 12.23
C ALA A 36 3.86 -6.21 13.56
N ASN A 37 4.66 -5.38 14.23
CA ASN A 37 4.28 -4.65 15.43
C ASN A 37 3.80 -3.23 15.12
N MET A 38 3.96 -2.76 13.88
CA MET A 38 3.67 -1.39 13.49
C MET A 38 2.97 -1.38 12.13
N ALA A 39 1.87 -0.65 12.06
CA ALA A 39 1.16 -0.36 10.84
C ALA A 39 0.86 1.14 10.76
N PHE A 40 0.99 1.70 9.57
CA PHE A 40 0.32 2.93 9.22
C PHE A 40 -0.88 2.58 8.33
N VAL A 41 -2.06 3.02 8.71
CA VAL A 41 -3.33 2.61 8.09
C VAL A 41 -4.12 3.83 7.70
N THR A 42 -4.62 3.82 6.47
CA THR A 42 -5.48 4.87 5.95
C THR A 42 -6.89 4.33 5.73
N TYR A 43 -7.89 5.03 6.26
CA TYR A 43 -9.32 4.73 6.12
C TYR A 43 -10.00 5.83 5.33
N THR A 44 -10.59 5.48 4.20
CA THR A 44 -11.13 6.48 3.27
C THR A 44 -12.63 6.39 3.17
N ARG A 45 -13.28 7.55 2.99
CA ARG A 45 -14.75 7.66 2.97
C ARG A 45 -15.39 7.08 4.22
N SER A 46 -14.84 7.44 5.38
CA SER A 46 -15.45 7.05 6.66
C SER A 46 -16.79 7.77 6.83
N ARG A 47 -17.76 7.09 7.42
CA ARG A 47 -19.06 7.64 7.82
C ARG A 47 -18.99 8.31 9.19
N VAL A 48 -17.90 8.12 9.92
CA VAL A 48 -17.67 8.73 11.22
C VAL A 48 -17.04 10.10 11.00
N GLU A 49 -17.71 11.15 11.48
CA GLU A 49 -17.23 12.52 11.34
C GLU A 49 -16.32 12.92 12.50
N ASP A 50 -16.64 12.48 13.72
CA ASP A 50 -15.90 12.87 14.92
C ASP A 50 -14.63 12.02 15.07
N PRO A 51 -13.42 12.62 15.14
CA PRO A 51 -12.18 11.88 15.25
C PRO A 51 -12.07 11.04 16.53
N GLU A 52 -12.63 11.50 17.65
CA GLU A 52 -12.58 10.75 18.91
C GLU A 52 -13.56 9.57 18.90
N GLU A 53 -14.72 9.74 18.26
CA GLU A 53 -15.65 8.63 18.02
C GLU A 53 -15.01 7.57 17.11
N PHE A 54 -14.36 7.99 16.02
CA PHE A 54 -13.62 7.09 15.13
C PHE A 54 -12.51 6.36 15.90
N HIS A 55 -11.76 7.08 16.72
CA HIS A 55 -10.71 6.51 17.57
C HIS A 55 -11.27 5.42 18.51
N ARG A 56 -12.41 5.67 19.16
CA ARG A 56 -13.10 4.69 19.99
C ARG A 56 -13.48 3.45 19.18
N TYR A 57 -14.19 3.61 18.07
CA TYR A 57 -14.62 2.49 17.23
C TYR A 57 -13.44 1.66 16.70
N LEU A 58 -12.36 2.31 16.30
CA LEU A 58 -11.15 1.64 15.85
C LEU A 58 -10.56 0.77 16.96
N ARG A 59 -10.43 1.30 18.18
CA ARG A 59 -9.91 0.54 19.33
C ARG A 59 -10.80 -0.64 19.68
N GLU A 60 -12.11 -0.44 19.72
CA GLU A 60 -13.09 -1.51 19.98
C GLU A 60 -13.04 -2.60 18.90
N SER A 61 -12.85 -2.22 17.64
CA SER A 61 -12.77 -3.14 16.51
C SER A 61 -11.50 -3.98 16.51
N LEU A 62 -10.37 -3.38 16.93
CA LEU A 62 -9.08 -4.08 17.01
C LEU A 62 -8.99 -5.00 18.24
N ALA A 63 -9.62 -4.63 19.37
CA ALA A 63 -9.45 -5.31 20.66
C ALA A 63 -9.67 -6.84 20.63
N PRO A 64 -10.71 -7.40 19.95
CA PRO A 64 -10.91 -8.84 19.88
C PRO A 64 -9.81 -9.61 19.15
N SER A 65 -9.04 -8.91 18.29
CA SER A 65 -8.00 -9.51 17.45
C SER A 65 -6.59 -9.39 18.04
N LEU A 66 -6.45 -8.67 19.17
CA LEU A 66 -5.16 -8.52 19.84
C LEU A 66 -4.67 -9.85 20.43
N PRO A 67 -3.35 -10.11 20.39
CA PRO A 67 -2.79 -11.38 20.83
C PRO A 67 -2.89 -11.49 22.34
N ARG A 68 -3.11 -12.69 22.89
CA ARG A 68 -3.07 -12.89 24.35
C ARG A 68 -1.61 -12.98 24.82
N VAL A 69 -1.23 -12.09 25.72
CA VAL A 69 0.12 -12.01 26.29
C VAL A 69 0.32 -13.08 27.35
N ASN A 70 -0.69 -13.28 28.20
CA ASN A 70 -0.64 -14.27 29.26
C ASN A 70 -1.85 -15.20 29.15
N ARG A 71 -1.58 -16.47 28.80
CA ARG A 71 -2.64 -17.49 28.66
C ARG A 71 -3.36 -17.81 29.97
N ARG A 72 -2.73 -17.60 31.12
CA ARG A 72 -3.27 -17.94 32.44
C ARG A 72 -4.15 -16.83 33.00
N THR A 73 -3.80 -15.57 32.78
CA THR A 73 -4.59 -14.41 33.22
C THR A 73 -5.57 -13.89 32.18
N GLY A 74 -5.43 -14.35 30.92
CA GLY A 74 -6.25 -13.87 29.80
C GLY A 74 -5.90 -12.46 29.33
N GLN A 75 -4.81 -11.87 29.82
CA GLN A 75 -4.39 -10.51 29.47
C GLN A 75 -4.14 -10.39 27.97
N ALA A 76 -4.90 -9.51 27.32
CA ALA A 76 -4.74 -9.17 25.91
C ALA A 76 -3.53 -8.23 25.72
N GLY A 77 -2.97 -8.27 24.51
CA GLY A 77 -1.98 -7.30 24.05
C GLY A 77 -2.60 -5.92 23.95
N THR A 78 -1.74 -4.93 23.77
CA THR A 78 -2.14 -3.53 23.66
C THR A 78 -1.91 -3.02 22.25
N VAL A 79 -2.65 -1.97 21.91
CA VAL A 79 -2.43 -1.17 20.71
C VAL A 79 -2.38 0.31 21.12
N GLN A 80 -1.30 0.98 20.74
CA GLN A 80 -1.18 2.43 20.81
C GLN A 80 -1.63 3.01 19.47
N VAL A 81 -2.39 4.10 19.53
CA VAL A 81 -3.04 4.72 18.37
C VAL A 81 -2.73 6.22 18.39
N TYR A 82 -2.27 6.73 17.26
CA TYR A 82 -2.16 8.15 16.97
C TYR A 82 -2.66 8.38 15.56
N GLY A 83 -3.56 9.33 15.34
CA GLY A 83 -4.14 9.54 14.03
C GLY A 83 -4.66 10.95 13.81
N CYS A 84 -5.05 11.23 12.58
CA CYS A 84 -5.70 12.48 12.22
C CYS A 84 -6.82 12.25 11.21
N LYS A 85 -7.80 13.16 11.23
CA LYS A 85 -8.81 13.33 10.20
C LYS A 85 -8.33 14.39 9.21
N GLU A 86 -8.50 14.07 7.93
CA GLU A 86 -8.46 15.00 6.82
C GLU A 86 -9.80 14.92 6.09
N LEU A 87 -10.15 15.99 5.38
CA LEU A 87 -11.27 15.97 4.44
C LEU A 87 -10.77 15.50 3.08
N HIS A 88 -11.47 14.55 2.50
CA HIS A 88 -11.29 14.12 1.12
C HIS A 88 -11.86 15.19 0.15
N GLU A 89 -11.51 15.14 -1.14
CA GLU A 89 -11.96 16.15 -2.13
C GLU A 89 -13.49 16.20 -2.28
N ASP A 90 -14.17 15.09 -2.01
CA ASP A 90 -15.64 14.99 -1.98
C ASP A 90 -16.26 15.41 -0.63
N GLY A 91 -15.44 15.93 0.28
CA GLY A 91 -15.84 16.36 1.64
C GLY A 91 -15.95 15.22 2.64
N THR A 92 -15.73 13.96 2.25
CA THR A 92 -15.85 12.83 3.19
C THR A 92 -14.65 12.71 4.13
N PRO A 93 -14.84 12.23 5.37
CA PRO A 93 -13.75 11.95 6.29
C PRO A 93 -12.73 10.94 5.77
N HIS A 94 -11.46 11.27 5.96
CA HIS A 94 -10.30 10.48 5.58
C HIS A 94 -9.35 10.40 6.78
N TYR A 95 -9.12 9.19 7.31
CA TYR A 95 -8.32 9.01 8.52
C TYR A 95 -6.96 8.40 8.22
N HIS A 96 -5.90 9.01 8.76
CA HIS A 96 -4.53 8.49 8.75
C HIS A 96 -4.15 8.06 10.16
N VAL A 97 -3.78 6.80 10.35
CA VAL A 97 -3.61 6.22 11.69
C VAL A 97 -2.32 5.43 11.82
N MET A 98 -1.47 5.83 12.76
CA MET A 98 -0.33 5.05 13.22
C MET A 98 -0.77 4.10 14.34
N LEU A 99 -0.47 2.82 14.15
CA LEU A 99 -0.77 1.73 15.08
C LEU A 99 0.53 1.06 15.51
N LYS A 100 0.70 0.91 16.82
CA LYS A 100 1.79 0.10 17.41
C LYS A 100 1.20 -0.95 18.34
N PHE A 101 1.44 -2.21 18.01
CA PHE A 101 0.99 -3.39 18.74
C PHE A 101 2.08 -3.89 19.68
N GLU A 102 1.68 -4.29 20.89
CA GLU A 102 2.54 -4.98 21.84
C GLU A 102 1.78 -6.18 22.44
N PRO A 103 2.21 -7.43 22.19
CA PRO A 103 3.31 -7.86 21.32
C PRO A 103 2.95 -7.79 19.83
N ARG A 104 3.93 -8.16 18.98
CA ARG A 104 3.76 -8.30 17.52
C ARG A 104 2.54 -9.17 17.17
N VAL A 105 1.72 -8.71 16.22
CA VAL A 105 0.54 -9.43 15.73
C VAL A 105 0.88 -10.34 14.53
N HIS A 106 0.14 -11.44 14.40
CA HIS A 106 0.13 -12.30 13.21
C HIS A 106 -1.32 -12.60 12.82
N TRP A 107 -1.80 -11.99 11.75
CA TRP A 107 -3.17 -12.14 11.25
C TRP A 107 -3.16 -12.62 9.81
N ARG A 108 -3.86 -13.71 9.50
CA ARG A 108 -3.95 -14.24 8.13
C ARG A 108 -4.95 -13.45 7.27
N ASN A 109 -6.08 -13.02 7.86
CA ASN A 109 -7.12 -12.20 7.20
C ASN A 109 -7.04 -10.76 7.70
N ALA A 110 -5.87 -10.14 7.62
CA ALA A 110 -5.62 -8.92 8.37
C ALA A 110 -6.53 -7.76 7.94
N ARG A 111 -6.92 -7.67 6.66
CA ARG A 111 -7.89 -6.65 6.20
C ARG A 111 -9.19 -6.68 6.97
N GLU A 112 -9.72 -7.86 7.30
CA GLU A 112 -10.93 -7.98 8.12
C GLU A 112 -10.71 -7.48 9.54
N LYS A 113 -9.50 -7.70 10.09
CA LYS A 113 -9.13 -7.28 11.44
C LYS A 113 -8.93 -5.77 11.56
N PHE A 114 -8.57 -5.11 10.46
CA PHE A 114 -8.46 -3.65 10.41
C PHE A 114 -9.80 -2.95 10.14
N ARG A 115 -10.90 -3.66 9.86
CA ARG A 115 -12.21 -3.01 9.66
C ARG A 115 -12.67 -2.29 10.92
N VAL A 116 -13.15 -1.07 10.76
CA VAL A 116 -13.79 -0.30 11.81
C VAL A 116 -15.28 -0.63 11.80
N TRP A 117 -15.79 -1.17 12.91
CA TRP A 117 -17.20 -1.45 13.13
C TRP A 117 -17.81 -0.31 13.93
N ILE A 118 -18.91 0.23 13.42
CA ILE A 118 -19.64 1.34 14.01
C ILE A 118 -21.02 0.87 14.47
N ASP A 119 -21.53 1.49 15.53
CA ASP A 119 -22.87 1.22 16.02
C ASP A 119 -23.88 2.01 15.18
N VAL A 120 -24.88 1.32 14.65
CA VAL A 120 -26.02 1.89 13.92
C VAL A 120 -27.32 1.49 14.61
N LYS A 121 -28.46 2.09 14.23
CA LYS A 121 -29.76 1.84 14.88
C LYS A 121 -30.10 0.35 15.01
N ASP A 122 -29.74 -0.46 14.01
CA ASP A 122 -30.09 -1.87 13.91
C ASP A 122 -28.86 -2.81 13.98
N GLY A 123 -27.85 -2.46 14.78
CA GLY A 123 -26.71 -3.33 15.08
C GLY A 123 -25.36 -2.70 14.79
N ARG A 124 -24.42 -3.49 14.25
CA ARG A 124 -23.08 -3.02 13.89
C ARG A 124 -22.83 -3.19 12.41
N GLU A 125 -22.27 -2.16 11.80
CA GLU A 125 -21.87 -2.15 10.40
C GLU A 125 -20.40 -1.79 10.24
N VAL A 126 -19.80 -2.19 9.12
CA VAL A 126 -18.43 -1.79 8.78
C VAL A 126 -18.45 -0.38 8.22
N ASP A 127 -17.72 0.54 8.85
CA ASP A 127 -17.61 1.94 8.46
C ASP A 127 -17.20 2.13 7.00
N THR A 128 -15.98 1.66 6.68
CA THR A 128 -15.42 1.68 5.32
C THR A 128 -14.69 0.36 5.02
N THR A 129 -14.80 -0.08 3.77
CA THR A 129 -14.02 -1.19 3.22
C THR A 129 -12.76 -0.73 2.50
N SER A 130 -12.63 0.58 2.25
CA SER A 130 -11.49 1.18 1.55
C SER A 130 -10.38 1.50 2.53
N ILE A 131 -9.69 0.43 2.94
CA ILE A 131 -8.62 0.44 3.93
C ILE A 131 -7.30 0.13 3.25
N ASN A 132 -6.30 0.95 3.51
CA ASN A 132 -4.96 0.74 3.03
C ASN A 132 -3.97 0.58 4.18
N ILE A 133 -3.10 -0.45 4.11
CA ILE A 133 -2.31 -0.92 5.25
C ILE A 133 -0.84 -0.96 4.87
N HIS A 134 -0.04 -0.11 5.51
CA HIS A 134 1.41 -0.07 5.38
C HIS A 134 2.09 -0.66 6.60
N LYS A 135 2.80 -1.77 6.40
CA LYS A 135 3.71 -2.30 7.42
C LYS A 135 4.94 -1.42 7.50
N LYS A 136 5.51 -1.30 8.71
CA LYS A 136 6.89 -0.81 8.85
C LYS A 136 7.84 -1.65 7.96
N PRO A 137 8.62 -1.03 7.07
CA PRO A 137 9.64 -1.72 6.29
C PRO A 137 10.67 -2.41 7.19
N GLU A 138 11.12 -3.63 6.85
CA GLU A 138 12.05 -4.39 7.71
C GLU A 138 13.39 -3.68 7.89
N ASN A 139 13.83 -2.96 6.87
CA ASN A 139 15.09 -2.20 6.81
C ASN A 139 15.04 -0.79 7.41
N GLU A 140 13.89 -0.33 7.91
CA GLU A 140 13.77 0.95 8.60
C GLU A 140 13.75 0.76 10.13
N THR A 141 14.41 1.64 10.86
CA THR A 141 14.35 1.60 12.33
C THR A 141 12.92 1.93 12.80
N PRO A 142 12.40 1.27 13.85
CA PRO A 142 11.08 1.58 14.39
C PRO A 142 10.91 3.05 14.80
N ALA A 143 11.97 3.66 15.35
CA ALA A 143 11.95 5.07 15.76
C ALA A 143 11.80 6.02 14.58
N TYR A 144 12.56 5.80 13.49
CA TYR A 144 12.47 6.62 12.29
C TYR A 144 11.10 6.53 11.63
N PHE A 145 10.56 5.31 11.48
CA PHE A 145 9.24 5.09 10.92
C PHE A 145 8.14 5.79 11.74
N LEU A 146 8.17 5.63 13.07
CA LEU A 146 7.22 6.31 13.97
C LEU A 146 7.31 7.83 13.82
N GLN A 147 8.50 8.41 13.87
CA GLN A 147 8.66 9.86 13.79
C GLN A 147 8.14 10.43 12.47
N CYS A 148 8.50 9.82 11.33
CA CYS A 148 8.05 10.32 10.03
C CYS A 148 6.53 10.26 9.88
N VAL A 149 5.92 9.13 10.27
CA VAL A 149 4.47 8.94 10.16
C VAL A 149 3.72 9.86 11.13
N GLN A 150 4.18 9.98 12.38
CA GLN A 150 3.52 10.82 13.37
C GLN A 150 3.69 12.31 13.07
N ALA A 151 4.84 12.73 12.51
CA ALA A 151 5.03 14.10 12.04
C ALA A 151 4.03 14.44 10.93
N TYR A 152 3.78 13.52 10.00
CA TYR A 152 2.76 13.68 8.98
C TYR A 152 1.35 13.76 9.58
N ILE A 153 1.00 12.84 10.48
CA ILE A 153 -0.30 12.83 11.15
C ILE A 153 -0.53 14.14 11.91
N ALA A 154 0.50 14.67 12.59
CA ALA A 154 0.43 15.91 13.34
C ALA A 154 0.18 17.16 12.46
N LYS A 155 0.31 17.04 11.12
CA LYS A 155 -0.07 18.09 10.16
C LYS A 155 -1.50 17.94 9.64
N GLY A 156 -2.19 16.87 10.00
CA GLY A 156 -3.62 16.72 9.72
C GLY A 156 -4.44 17.76 10.48
N GLY A 157 -5.66 18.01 10.01
CA GLY A 157 -6.54 19.05 10.59
C GLY A 157 -6.98 18.72 12.00
N ASP A 158 -7.52 17.52 12.21
CA ASP A 158 -8.03 17.09 13.52
C ASP A 158 -7.32 15.83 14.00
N VAL A 159 -6.38 15.99 14.93
CA VAL A 159 -5.55 14.90 15.48
C VAL A 159 -6.24 14.24 16.68
N PHE A 160 -6.09 12.93 16.84
CA PHE A 160 -6.60 12.14 17.97
C PHE A 160 -5.58 11.10 18.45
N GLY A 161 -5.79 10.62 19.68
CA GLY A 161 -4.89 9.67 20.33
C GLY A 161 -3.59 10.30 20.83
N GLU A 162 -2.63 9.47 21.22
CA GLU A 162 -1.39 9.92 21.87
C GLU A 162 -0.16 9.63 21.01
N TRP A 163 0.74 10.61 20.92
CA TRP A 163 2.03 10.45 20.27
C TRP A 163 2.77 9.24 20.84
N ILE A 164 3.19 8.32 19.98
CA ILE A 164 3.77 7.05 20.39
C ILE A 164 5.29 7.17 20.50
N GLY A 165 5.82 6.88 21.69
CA GLY A 165 7.25 6.91 21.98
C GLY A 165 7.76 8.31 22.32
N PRO A 166 9.07 8.47 22.57
CA PRO A 166 9.65 9.77 22.89
C PRO A 166 9.51 10.73 21.70
N LYS A 167 9.02 11.95 21.97
CA LYS A 167 9.27 13.11 21.10
C LYS A 167 10.77 13.36 21.19
N THR A 168 11.47 13.33 20.07
CA THR A 168 12.94 13.27 20.02
C THR A 168 13.63 14.30 20.90
N THR A 169 14.68 13.84 21.57
CA THR A 169 15.79 14.67 22.07
C THR A 169 17.06 14.06 21.49
N THR A 170 17.48 14.45 20.26
CA THR A 170 18.89 14.47 19.77
C THR A 170 19.07 14.77 18.26
N ALA A 171 19.69 15.93 17.97
CA ALA A 171 20.93 16.20 17.20
C ALA A 171 21.24 15.72 15.75
N SER A 172 20.39 15.06 14.96
CA SER A 172 20.67 14.92 13.50
C SER A 172 20.05 16.05 12.67
N GLU A 173 20.64 16.41 11.52
CA GLU A 173 20.05 17.40 10.60
C GLU A 173 18.65 16.98 10.13
N LYS A 174 18.41 15.68 9.95
CA LYS A 174 17.08 15.16 9.60
C LYS A 174 16.08 15.39 10.74
N ASP A 175 16.51 15.19 11.98
CA ASP A 175 15.65 15.42 13.16
C ASP A 175 15.28 16.89 13.30
N LYS A 176 16.18 17.81 12.96
CA LYS A 176 15.87 19.26 12.89
C LYS A 176 14.78 19.56 11.86
N TYR A 177 14.87 18.99 10.64
CA TYR A 177 13.83 19.20 9.63
C TYR A 177 12.50 18.53 10.00
N LEU A 178 12.54 17.39 10.68
CA LEU A 178 11.34 16.73 11.23
C LEU A 178 10.71 17.56 12.34
N GLU A 179 11.51 18.09 13.27
CA GLU A 179 11.06 18.99 14.34
C GLU A 179 10.45 20.26 13.75
N GLN A 180 11.11 20.92 12.80
CA GLN A 180 10.55 22.05 12.06
C GLN A 180 9.25 21.70 11.34
N THR A 181 9.17 20.49 10.76
CA THR A 181 7.93 20.01 10.13
C THR A 181 6.83 19.86 11.16
N VAL A 182 7.12 19.39 12.38
CA VAL A 182 6.14 19.26 13.48
C VAL A 182 5.78 20.61 14.07
N GLU A 183 6.71 21.56 14.16
CA GLU A 183 6.52 22.88 14.78
C GLU A 183 5.82 23.89 13.86
N THR A 184 5.98 23.80 12.53
CA THR A 184 5.31 24.75 11.62
C THR A 184 3.79 24.64 11.69
N GLU A 185 3.10 25.76 11.78
CA GLU A 185 1.63 25.82 11.75
C GLU A 185 1.07 25.67 10.32
N SER A 186 1.90 25.87 9.29
CA SER A 186 1.48 25.83 7.88
C SER A 186 1.61 24.42 7.27
N ARG A 187 0.49 23.89 6.79
CA ARG A 187 0.47 22.63 6.02
C ARG A 187 1.34 22.72 4.77
N GLU A 188 1.29 23.84 4.05
CA GLU A 188 2.07 24.00 2.81
C GLU A 188 3.59 24.03 3.08
N GLU A 189 4.00 24.64 4.17
CA GLU A 189 5.40 24.67 4.60
C GLU A 189 5.87 23.28 5.04
N ALA A 190 5.05 22.58 5.85
CA ALA A 190 5.32 21.20 6.25
C ALA A 190 5.43 20.26 5.05
N GLU A 191 4.51 20.37 4.09
CA GLU A 191 4.58 19.62 2.84
C GLU A 191 5.86 19.96 2.08
N THR A 192 6.30 21.21 2.07
CA THR A 192 7.51 21.65 1.39
C THR A 192 8.76 21.07 2.05
N LEU A 193 8.83 21.05 3.38
CA LEU A 193 9.91 20.43 4.14
C LEU A 193 9.98 18.92 3.86
N LEU A 194 8.84 18.23 3.92
CA LEU A 194 8.75 16.79 3.61
C LEU A 194 9.12 16.51 2.15
N LYS A 195 8.61 17.29 1.19
CA LYS A 195 8.97 17.20 -0.24
C LYS A 195 10.45 17.40 -0.47
N THR A 196 11.08 18.31 0.26
CA THR A 196 12.46 18.73 0.03
C THR A 196 13.46 17.78 0.66
N HIS A 197 13.26 17.46 1.93
CA HIS A 197 14.23 16.71 2.75
C HIS A 197 13.91 15.21 2.82
N PHE A 198 12.66 14.82 2.58
CA PHE A 198 12.19 13.43 2.67
C PHE A 198 11.53 12.96 1.37
N LYS A 199 12.13 13.30 0.22
CA LYS A 199 11.62 13.01 -1.14
C LYS A 199 11.06 11.59 -1.33
N SER A 200 11.79 10.59 -0.86
CA SER A 200 11.45 9.17 -0.96
C SER A 200 10.22 8.81 -0.11
N TRP A 201 10.16 9.32 1.12
CA TRP A 201 9.02 9.15 2.02
C TRP A 201 7.79 9.90 1.52
N TRP A 202 7.95 11.16 1.08
CA TRP A 202 6.86 11.97 0.54
C TRP A 202 6.24 11.34 -0.71
N TRP A 203 7.08 10.85 -1.62
CA TRP A 203 6.58 10.15 -2.81
C TRP A 203 5.85 8.87 -2.43
N ARG A 204 6.37 8.10 -1.45
CA ARG A 204 5.69 6.91 -0.93
C ARG A 204 4.31 7.28 -0.39
N GLN A 205 4.23 8.28 0.47
CA GLN A 205 2.96 8.76 1.03
C GLN A 205 1.96 9.18 -0.08
N LYS A 206 2.39 9.97 -1.06
CA LYS A 206 1.51 10.43 -2.15
C LYS A 206 1.04 9.33 -3.09
N ASN A 207 1.75 8.21 -3.21
CA ASN A 207 1.46 7.18 -4.21
C ASN A 207 0.94 5.88 -3.61
N PHE A 208 1.18 5.68 -2.32
CA PHE A 208 0.70 4.53 -1.59
C PHE A 208 -0.39 4.92 -0.59
N ASP A 209 -0.38 6.08 0.07
CA ASP A 209 -1.24 6.36 1.23
C ASP A 209 -2.54 7.10 0.95
N VAL A 210 -2.67 7.79 -0.18
CA VAL A 210 -3.97 8.32 -0.63
C VAL A 210 -4.73 7.20 -1.34
N ALA A 211 -6.02 7.02 -1.02
CA ALA A 211 -6.87 6.04 -1.71
C ALA A 211 -7.00 6.38 -3.18
N ARG A 212 -6.02 5.95 -4.01
CA ARG A 212 -5.95 6.13 -5.48
C ARG A 212 -6.71 7.38 -5.95
N LEU A 213 -6.45 8.51 -5.30
CA LEU A 213 -7.06 9.79 -5.62
C LEU A 213 -6.38 10.26 -6.91
N GLY A 214 -6.92 9.77 -8.02
CA GLY A 214 -6.32 9.91 -9.33
C GLY A 214 -5.24 8.87 -9.63
N ARG A 215 -4.77 8.93 -10.88
CA ARG A 215 -3.75 8.00 -11.39
C ARG A 215 -2.37 8.31 -10.77
N PRO A 216 -1.66 7.29 -10.24
CA PRO A 216 -0.40 7.46 -9.53
C PRO A 216 0.69 8.05 -10.43
N THR A 217 1.78 8.46 -9.78
CA THR A 217 2.96 9.04 -10.44
C THR A 217 4.07 8.00 -10.56
N CYS A 218 4.92 8.18 -11.57
CA CYS A 218 6.11 7.38 -11.75
C CYS A 218 7.30 8.03 -11.04
N LEU A 219 8.11 7.24 -10.34
CA LEU A 219 9.38 7.67 -9.76
C LEU A 219 10.53 7.11 -10.57
N VAL A 220 11.48 7.95 -10.92
CA VAL A 220 12.75 7.54 -11.53
C VAL A 220 13.87 7.83 -10.56
N ILE A 221 14.63 6.82 -10.17
CA ILE A 221 15.79 6.94 -9.29
C ILE A 221 17.05 6.72 -10.11
N VAL A 222 17.83 7.78 -10.30
CA VAL A 222 19.09 7.74 -11.05
C VAL A 222 20.26 7.92 -10.10
N GLY A 223 21.21 6.99 -10.11
CA GLY A 223 22.44 7.15 -9.31
C GLY A 223 23.46 6.06 -9.59
N ARG A 224 24.61 6.12 -8.93
CA ARG A 224 25.72 5.17 -9.15
C ARG A 224 25.33 3.72 -8.88
N PRO A 225 25.95 2.74 -9.55
CA PRO A 225 25.79 1.32 -9.21
C PRO A 225 26.00 1.08 -7.71
N ARG A 226 25.26 0.13 -7.13
CA ARG A 226 25.33 -0.25 -5.70
C ARG A 226 25.00 0.86 -4.70
N SER A 227 24.31 1.93 -5.12
CA SER A 227 23.87 2.99 -4.20
C SER A 227 22.58 2.67 -3.41
N GLY A 228 22.09 1.42 -3.45
CA GLY A 228 20.87 1.00 -2.73
C GLY A 228 19.53 1.37 -3.38
N LYS A 229 19.50 1.84 -4.63
CA LYS A 229 18.27 2.31 -5.32
C LYS A 229 17.20 1.23 -5.45
N THR A 230 17.60 0.11 -6.02
CA THR A 230 16.73 -1.05 -6.26
C THR A 230 16.27 -1.62 -4.93
N GLU A 231 17.20 -1.78 -3.99
CA GLU A 231 16.88 -2.27 -2.65
C GLU A 231 15.90 -1.36 -1.92
N TRP A 232 15.94 -0.05 -2.15
CA TRP A 232 14.98 0.89 -1.59
C TRP A 232 13.61 0.74 -2.20
N ALA A 233 13.53 0.61 -3.52
CA ALA A 233 12.28 0.34 -4.19
C ALA A 233 11.68 -1.01 -3.74
N LEU A 234 12.53 -2.00 -3.45
CA LEU A 234 12.09 -3.33 -3.02
C LEU A 234 11.78 -3.43 -1.53
N SER A 235 12.16 -2.45 -0.71
CA SER A 235 12.10 -2.61 0.73
C SER A 235 10.72 -2.44 1.36
N PHE A 236 9.72 -2.08 0.56
CA PHE A 236 8.36 -1.82 1.04
C PHE A 236 7.31 -2.46 0.14
N GLY A 237 6.17 -2.82 0.71
CA GLY A 237 5.06 -3.43 -0.03
C GLY A 237 5.40 -4.79 -0.66
N ARG A 238 4.75 -5.08 -1.79
CA ARG A 238 4.96 -6.30 -2.60
C ARG A 238 5.23 -5.88 -4.05
N PRO A 239 6.47 -5.55 -4.41
CA PRO A 239 6.79 -5.08 -5.75
C PRO A 239 6.73 -6.21 -6.78
N ALA A 240 6.21 -5.90 -7.97
CA ALA A 240 6.49 -6.65 -9.18
C ALA A 240 7.87 -6.19 -9.70
N HIS A 241 8.87 -7.05 -9.59
CA HIS A 241 10.27 -6.66 -9.81
C HIS A 241 10.82 -7.24 -11.10
N MET A 242 11.25 -6.35 -12.00
CA MET A 242 11.85 -6.73 -13.27
C MET A 242 13.25 -6.11 -13.37
N THR A 243 14.24 -6.90 -13.78
CA THR A 243 15.62 -6.42 -13.98
C THR A 243 16.06 -6.67 -15.41
N GLY A 244 16.53 -5.62 -16.09
CA GLY A 244 17.10 -5.68 -17.45
C GLY A 244 16.09 -5.91 -18.58
N GLU A 245 15.06 -6.73 -18.33
CA GLU A 245 14.08 -7.18 -19.34
C GLU A 245 12.65 -7.17 -18.79
N TRP A 246 11.68 -7.15 -19.72
CA TRP A 246 10.26 -7.25 -19.40
C TRP A 246 9.87 -8.65 -18.93
N ASN A 247 9.19 -8.74 -17.79
CA ASN A 247 8.63 -10.00 -17.31
C ASN A 247 7.15 -9.83 -16.92
N MET A 248 6.25 -10.30 -17.78
CA MET A 248 4.81 -10.25 -17.53
C MET A 248 4.39 -11.08 -16.31
N ASP A 249 5.12 -12.14 -15.95
CA ASP A 249 4.78 -12.98 -14.78
C ASP A 249 4.79 -12.22 -13.47
N GLU A 250 5.69 -11.23 -13.35
CA GLU A 250 5.76 -10.38 -12.16
C GLU A 250 4.48 -9.58 -11.95
N LEU A 251 3.79 -9.20 -13.03
CA LEU A 251 2.52 -8.47 -12.98
C LEU A 251 1.30 -9.33 -12.69
N MET A 252 1.45 -10.66 -12.76
CA MET A 252 0.39 -11.61 -12.47
C MET A 252 0.39 -12.05 -10.99
N LYS A 253 1.39 -11.61 -10.21
CA LYS A 253 1.44 -11.90 -8.78
C LYS A 253 0.24 -11.22 -8.06
N PRO A 254 -0.32 -11.87 -7.03
CA PRO A 254 -1.40 -11.27 -6.25
C PRO A 254 -0.89 -10.12 -5.37
N ASP A 255 -1.75 -9.15 -5.10
CA ASP A 255 -1.51 -8.02 -4.20
C ASP A 255 -0.24 -7.19 -4.49
N ILE A 256 0.10 -7.03 -5.77
CA ILE A 256 1.23 -6.16 -6.16
C ILE A 256 0.90 -4.74 -5.73
N THR A 257 1.83 -4.11 -5.01
CA THR A 257 1.65 -2.73 -4.54
C THR A 257 2.20 -1.72 -5.54
N HIS A 258 3.26 -2.07 -6.28
CA HIS A 258 3.90 -1.23 -7.28
C HIS A 258 4.82 -2.05 -8.18
N VAL A 259 5.29 -1.45 -9.27
CA VAL A 259 6.28 -2.06 -10.17
C VAL A 259 7.65 -1.45 -9.93
N VAL A 260 8.67 -2.29 -9.92
CA VAL A 260 10.08 -1.87 -9.91
C VAL A 260 10.74 -2.32 -11.21
N LEU A 261 11.10 -1.35 -12.03
CA LEU A 261 11.78 -1.52 -13.32
C LEU A 261 13.26 -1.17 -13.13
N ASN A 262 14.06 -2.20 -12.88
CA ASN A 262 15.47 -2.05 -12.59
C ASN A 262 16.30 -2.21 -13.87
N ASP A 263 16.97 -1.13 -14.27
CA ASP A 263 17.91 -1.09 -15.38
C ASP A 263 17.36 -1.67 -16.69
N ILE A 264 16.07 -1.45 -16.95
CA ILE A 264 15.40 -1.88 -18.19
C ILE A 264 15.99 -1.15 -19.39
N LYS A 265 16.28 -1.89 -20.46
CA LYS A 265 16.76 -1.32 -21.73
C LYS A 265 15.60 -0.74 -22.53
N LEU A 266 15.56 0.58 -22.71
CA LEU A 266 14.43 1.28 -23.32
C LEU A 266 14.29 1.13 -24.84
N ARG A 267 15.39 0.88 -25.57
CA ARG A 267 15.43 0.98 -27.04
C ARG A 267 14.39 0.11 -27.76
N ALA A 268 13.97 -1.00 -27.16
CA ALA A 268 12.96 -1.91 -27.70
C ALA A 268 11.84 -2.22 -26.69
N PHE A 269 11.64 -1.34 -25.70
CA PHE A 269 10.65 -1.56 -24.65
C PHE A 269 9.30 -0.89 -25.02
N PRO A 270 8.28 -1.67 -25.43
CA PRO A 270 7.05 -1.11 -26.01
C PRO A 270 6.17 -0.40 -24.97
N TYR A 271 6.28 -0.79 -23.71
CA TYR A 271 5.39 -0.38 -22.62
C TYR A 271 5.85 0.87 -21.87
N LYS A 272 6.91 1.54 -22.34
CA LYS A 272 7.56 2.64 -21.62
C LYS A 272 6.63 3.80 -21.29
N ARG A 273 5.78 4.23 -22.23
CA ARG A 273 4.80 5.32 -22.01
C ARG A 273 3.72 4.89 -21.01
N ASP A 274 3.19 3.68 -21.15
CA ASP A 274 2.12 3.22 -20.27
C ASP A 274 2.59 3.06 -18.82
N LEU A 275 3.84 2.61 -18.62
CA LEU A 275 4.44 2.44 -17.31
C LEU A 275 4.92 3.76 -16.71
N ALA A 276 5.52 4.66 -17.50
CA ALA A 276 5.85 6.01 -17.05
C ALA A 276 4.59 6.81 -16.68
N GLY A 277 3.51 6.64 -17.45
CA GLY A 277 2.24 7.29 -17.21
C GLY A 277 1.43 6.65 -16.09
N CYS A 278 1.87 5.49 -15.57
CA CYS A 278 1.17 4.66 -14.59
C CYS A 278 -0.30 4.39 -14.98
N GLN A 279 -0.53 4.00 -16.23
CA GLN A 279 -1.88 3.78 -16.78
C GLN A 279 -2.70 2.78 -15.93
N GLU A 280 -4.02 2.96 -15.88
CA GLU A 280 -4.89 2.05 -15.12
C GLU A 280 -4.88 0.64 -15.70
N TYR A 281 -4.81 0.54 -17.03
CA TYR A 281 -4.74 -0.71 -17.76
C TYR A 281 -3.55 -0.68 -18.72
N ILE A 282 -2.86 -1.81 -18.82
CA ILE A 282 -1.87 -2.03 -19.87
C ILE A 282 -2.19 -3.33 -20.59
N THR A 283 -2.19 -3.30 -21.91
CA THR A 283 -2.33 -4.51 -22.70
C THR A 283 -0.93 -5.01 -23.07
N ALA A 284 -0.48 -6.03 -22.36
CA ALA A 284 0.87 -6.57 -22.50
C ALA A 284 0.85 -8.00 -23.01
N THR A 285 1.85 -8.31 -23.82
CA THR A 285 2.13 -9.62 -24.36
C THR A 285 3.40 -10.14 -23.69
N GLY A 286 3.36 -11.40 -23.21
CA GLY A 286 4.54 -12.10 -22.73
C GLY A 286 5.26 -12.80 -23.88
N LYS A 287 6.56 -13.07 -23.73
CA LYS A 287 7.38 -13.75 -24.75
C LYS A 287 6.77 -15.07 -25.24
N TYR A 288 6.01 -15.76 -24.38
CA TYR A 288 5.32 -17.03 -24.66
C TYR A 288 3.86 -17.03 -24.20
N ARG A 289 3.21 -15.86 -24.15
CA ARG A 289 1.82 -15.75 -23.69
C ARG A 289 0.97 -14.95 -24.64
N GLU A 290 -0.31 -15.30 -24.66
CA GLU A 290 -1.35 -14.47 -25.26
C GLU A 290 -1.36 -13.09 -24.63
N GLN A 291 -1.68 -12.11 -25.46
CA GLN A 291 -1.87 -10.73 -25.04
C GLN A 291 -2.97 -10.66 -23.98
N ARG A 292 -2.69 -10.01 -22.85
CA ARG A 292 -3.70 -9.76 -21.81
C ARG A 292 -3.70 -8.30 -21.39
N THR A 293 -4.89 -7.83 -21.05
CA THR A 293 -5.06 -6.54 -20.39
C THR A 293 -4.92 -6.74 -18.89
N ILE A 294 -3.88 -6.15 -18.32
CA ILE A 294 -3.57 -6.19 -16.90
C ILE A 294 -4.01 -4.86 -16.29
N ARG A 295 -4.81 -4.94 -15.23
CA ARG A 295 -5.13 -3.78 -14.41
C ARG A 295 -3.92 -3.44 -13.54
N MET A 296 -3.28 -2.32 -13.86
CA MET A 296 -2.12 -1.80 -13.15
C MET A 296 -2.62 -0.74 -12.18
N GLY A 297 -2.76 0.52 -12.63
CA GLY A 297 -3.20 1.63 -11.79
C GLY A 297 -2.41 1.75 -10.48
N ILE A 298 -1.19 1.22 -10.47
CA ILE A 298 -0.26 1.16 -9.34
C ILE A 298 0.97 2.00 -9.69
N PRO A 299 1.69 2.52 -8.68
CA PRO A 299 2.90 3.28 -8.91
C PRO A 299 3.97 2.45 -9.64
N VAL A 300 4.80 3.13 -10.43
CA VAL A 300 5.95 2.53 -11.11
C VAL A 300 7.22 3.25 -10.67
N ILE A 301 8.24 2.47 -10.29
CA ILE A 301 9.55 2.96 -9.89
C ILE A 301 10.59 2.44 -10.88
N TRP A 302 11.26 3.34 -11.57
CA TRP A 302 12.42 3.02 -12.38
C TRP A 302 13.68 3.23 -11.57
N THR A 303 14.57 2.25 -11.55
CA THR A 303 15.90 2.40 -10.96
C THR A 303 16.94 2.22 -12.04
N CYS A 304 17.76 3.25 -12.29
CA CYS A 304 18.74 3.22 -13.36
C CYS A 304 20.06 3.89 -12.96
N ASN A 305 21.10 3.58 -13.72
CA ASN A 305 22.38 4.26 -13.62
C ASN A 305 22.41 5.48 -14.57
N GLU A 306 23.40 6.36 -14.41
CA GLU A 306 23.50 7.59 -15.21
C GLU A 306 23.62 7.33 -16.73
N ASP A 307 24.22 6.19 -17.10
CA ASP A 307 24.40 5.74 -18.48
C ASP A 307 23.09 5.25 -19.12
N ASN A 308 22.15 4.77 -18.30
CA ASN A 308 20.83 4.29 -18.73
C ASN A 308 19.72 5.17 -18.14
N ASP A 309 19.98 6.48 -18.06
CA ASP A 309 19.05 7.44 -17.48
C ASP A 309 17.78 7.55 -18.32
N VAL A 310 16.71 6.93 -17.82
CA VAL A 310 15.42 6.84 -18.52
C VAL A 310 14.73 8.19 -18.69
N THR A 311 15.11 9.20 -17.91
CA THR A 311 14.57 10.57 -18.06
C THR A 311 15.05 11.27 -19.32
N LYS A 312 16.10 10.76 -19.97
CA LYS A 312 16.59 11.30 -21.24
C LYS A 312 15.82 10.75 -22.45
N ASP A 313 15.01 9.70 -22.27
CA ASP A 313 14.17 9.16 -23.34
C ASP A 313 12.97 10.09 -23.57
N LYS A 314 12.71 10.45 -24.83
CA LYS A 314 11.64 11.39 -25.21
C LYS A 314 10.26 10.89 -24.82
N ASP A 315 10.06 9.58 -24.78
CA ASP A 315 8.78 8.95 -24.45
C ASP A 315 8.52 8.87 -22.94
N ILE A 316 9.50 9.22 -22.11
CA ILE A 316 9.40 9.21 -20.64
C ILE A 316 9.58 10.64 -20.09
N GLY A 317 10.66 11.33 -20.47
CA GLY A 317 11.09 12.57 -19.81
C GLY A 317 10.62 13.88 -20.43
N ALA A 318 10.14 13.88 -21.69
CA ALA A 318 9.81 15.13 -22.39
C ALA A 318 8.30 15.47 -22.42
N THR A 319 7.41 14.51 -22.12
CA THR A 319 5.97 14.68 -22.38
C THR A 319 5.04 14.29 -21.23
N GLU A 320 5.53 13.67 -20.15
CA GLU A 320 4.66 13.19 -19.07
C GLU A 320 4.79 13.99 -17.76
N PRO A 321 3.78 14.80 -17.38
CA PRO A 321 3.79 15.58 -16.14
C PRO A 321 3.78 14.72 -14.85
N LYS A 322 3.70 13.39 -14.98
CA LYS A 322 3.61 12.43 -13.87
C LYS A 322 4.90 11.72 -13.54
N VAL A 323 5.99 11.99 -14.24
CA VAL A 323 7.31 11.39 -13.96
C VAL A 323 8.09 12.31 -13.01
N ARG A 324 8.52 11.77 -11.86
CA ARG A 324 9.37 12.47 -10.89
C ARG A 324 10.74 11.84 -10.84
N ALA A 325 11.80 12.64 -10.97
CA ALA A 325 13.18 12.16 -10.90
C ALA A 325 13.81 12.43 -9.53
N TRP A 326 14.46 11.41 -8.95
CA TRP A 326 15.24 11.47 -7.74
C TRP A 326 16.69 11.03 -8.02
N ARG A 327 17.65 11.89 -7.65
CA ARG A 327 19.08 11.62 -7.77
C ARG A 327 19.73 11.61 -6.39
N PRO A 328 19.86 10.45 -5.73
CA PRO A 328 20.55 10.35 -4.45
C PRO A 328 22.03 10.75 -4.58
N ARG A 329 22.52 11.65 -3.70
CA ARG A 329 23.92 12.11 -3.68
C ARG A 329 24.89 11.13 -2.98
N SER A 330 24.36 10.15 -2.23
CA SER A 330 25.09 9.14 -1.46
C SER A 330 24.33 7.80 -1.47
N THR A 331 24.88 6.74 -0.86
CA THR A 331 24.19 5.46 -0.67
C THR A 331 22.88 5.68 0.11
N ILE A 332 21.79 5.06 -0.34
CA ILE A 332 20.46 5.19 0.28
C ILE A 332 20.37 4.40 1.60
N PHE A 333 21.11 3.29 1.69
CA PHE A 333 21.27 2.51 2.89
C PHE A 333 22.69 2.67 3.42
N ASN A 334 22.81 2.94 4.73
CA ASN A 334 24.03 2.74 5.48
C ASN A 334 23.87 1.49 6.33
#